data_AF-A0A1H1PQ62-F1
#
_entry.id   AF-A0A1H1PQ62-F1
#
_cell.length_a   1.000
_cell.length_b   1.000
_cell.length_c   1.000
_cell.angle_alpha   90.00
_cell.angle_beta   90.00
_cell.angle_gamma   90.00
#
_symmetry.space_group_name_H-M   'P 1'
#
loop_
_entity.id
_entity.type
_entity.pdbx_description
1 polymer ?
#
loop_
_entity_poly.entity_id
_entity_poly.type
_entity_poly.pdbx_seq_one_letter_code
_entity_poly.pdbx_strand_id
1 'polypeptide(L)'
;MIHINETARTKVFLDDTHVKTIPNKYTDIFKEKHIINPLKKRLTREERFQLEVSLFEKQLFDDHRYAYNLIKRSSPDFVQIVTTPFSKYYELVYKNRMKVKVSADLYNLSIDKKEIKRNY
;
A
#
# COMPACT_ATOMS: atom_id res chain seq x y z
N MET A 1 -12.81 -21.60 9.37
CA MET A 1 -11.89 -21.82 8.24
C MET A 1 -12.30 -20.93 7.08
N ILE A 2 -11.38 -20.12 6.55
CA ILE A 2 -11.65 -19.24 5.39
C ILE A 2 -11.27 -20.00 4.13
N HIS A 3 -12.22 -20.14 3.20
CA HIS A 3 -11.95 -20.74 1.89
C HIS A 3 -12.44 -19.82 0.77
N ILE A 4 -11.81 -19.96 -0.39
CA ILE A 4 -12.04 -19.10 -1.54
C ILE A 4 -12.45 -19.97 -2.73
N ASN A 5 -13.52 -19.58 -3.42
CA ASN A 5 -13.92 -20.20 -4.68
C ASN A 5 -13.66 -19.24 -5.84
N GLU A 6 -12.65 -19.57 -6.65
CA GLU A 6 -12.20 -18.79 -7.81
C GLU A 6 -13.09 -19.09 -9.02
N THR A 7 -13.99 -18.17 -9.34
CA THR A 7 -14.79 -18.17 -10.58
C THR A 7 -14.65 -16.79 -11.26
N ALA A 8 -15.60 -16.35 -12.10
CA ALA A 8 -15.58 -15.00 -12.68
C ALA A 8 -15.63 -13.87 -11.62
N ARG A 9 -16.12 -14.16 -10.42
CA ARG A 9 -15.99 -13.31 -9.23
C ARG A 9 -15.67 -14.20 -8.03
N THR A 10 -14.59 -13.90 -7.34
CA THR A 10 -14.07 -14.71 -6.25
C THR A 10 -15.00 -14.63 -5.03
N LYS A 11 -15.52 -15.78 -4.59
CA LYS A 11 -16.39 -15.86 -3.41
C LYS A 11 -15.56 -16.23 -2.18
N VAL A 12 -15.76 -15.46 -1.11
CA VAL A 12 -15.13 -15.65 0.19
C VAL A 12 -16.13 -16.32 1.12
N PHE A 13 -15.71 -17.40 1.73
CA PHE A 13 -16.49 -18.16 2.69
C PHE A 13 -15.78 -18.17 4.05
N LEU A 14 -16.58 -18.14 5.11
CA LEU A 14 -16.15 -18.31 6.50
C LEU A 14 -17.01 -19.43 7.09
N ASP A 15 -16.38 -20.53 7.50
CA ASP A 15 -17.09 -21.69 8.06
C ASP A 15 -18.21 -22.18 7.13
N ASP A 16 -17.85 -22.37 5.86
CA ASP A 16 -18.73 -22.79 4.76
C ASP A 16 -19.92 -21.87 4.44
N THR A 17 -20.00 -20.73 5.13
CA THR A 17 -20.99 -19.70 4.86
C THR A 17 -20.43 -18.66 3.90
N HIS A 18 -21.14 -18.38 2.80
CA HIS A 18 -20.75 -17.31 1.88
C HIS A 18 -20.85 -15.95 2.57
N VAL A 19 -19.72 -15.24 2.63
CA VAL A 19 -19.63 -13.95 3.31
C VAL A 19 -19.63 -12.81 2.32
N LYS A 20 -18.79 -12.90 1.28
CA LYS A 20 -18.56 -11.78 0.36
C LYS A 20 -18.08 -12.24 -1.00
N THR A 21 -18.27 -11.38 -1.99
CA THR A 21 -17.72 -11.56 -3.33
C THR A 21 -16.73 -10.44 -3.61
N ILE A 22 -15.51 -10.79 -4.02
CA ILE A 22 -14.42 -9.86 -4.32
C ILE A 22 -13.98 -9.97 -5.79
N PRO A 23 -13.46 -8.88 -6.38
CA PRO A 23 -12.75 -8.95 -7.65
C PRO A 23 -11.55 -9.92 -7.59
N ASN A 24 -11.33 -10.68 -8.66
CA ASN A 24 -10.28 -11.71 -8.72
C ASN A 24 -8.86 -11.15 -8.49
N LYS A 25 -8.62 -9.87 -8.81
CA LYS A 25 -7.34 -9.21 -8.56
C LYS A 25 -6.92 -9.17 -7.08
N TYR A 26 -7.86 -9.31 -6.14
CA TYR A 26 -7.55 -9.28 -4.71
C TYR A 26 -7.43 -10.67 -4.07
N THR A 27 -7.57 -11.74 -4.84
CA THR A 27 -7.67 -13.11 -4.31
C THR A 27 -6.45 -13.50 -3.48
N ASP A 28 -5.25 -13.32 -4.02
CA ASP A 28 -4.01 -13.70 -3.33
C ASP A 28 -3.79 -12.89 -2.06
N ILE A 29 -4.08 -11.58 -2.12
CA ILE A 29 -3.99 -10.68 -0.97
C ILE A 29 -4.94 -11.16 0.14
N PHE A 30 -6.15 -11.58 -0.24
CA PHE A 30 -7.13 -12.04 0.73
C PHE A 30 -6.74 -13.37 1.38
N LYS A 31 -6.11 -14.29 0.63
CA LYS A 31 -5.53 -15.54 1.18
C LYS A 31 -4.48 -15.24 2.23
N GLU A 32 -3.67 -14.20 2.03
CA GLU A 32 -2.57 -13.84 2.93
C GLU A 32 -3.00 -13.04 4.16
N LYS A 33 -3.88 -12.03 3.98
CA LYS A 33 -4.15 -11.01 5.01
C LYS A 33 -5.55 -11.04 5.63
N HIS A 34 -6.51 -11.78 5.07
CA HIS A 34 -7.88 -11.92 5.60
C HIS A 34 -8.60 -10.59 5.97
N ILE A 35 -8.49 -9.56 5.13
CA ILE A 35 -8.88 -8.16 5.42
C ILE A 35 -10.40 -7.88 5.50
N ILE A 36 -11.27 -8.89 5.29
CA ILE A 36 -12.71 -8.66 5.10
C ILE A 36 -13.48 -8.77 6.41
N ASN A 37 -14.35 -7.79 6.67
CA ASN A 37 -15.36 -7.85 7.72
C ASN A 37 -16.53 -8.75 7.27
N PRO A 38 -16.82 -9.83 8.00
CA PRO A 38 -17.83 -10.80 7.60
C PRO A 38 -19.28 -10.32 7.81
N LEU A 39 -19.51 -9.29 8.62
CA LEU A 39 -20.86 -8.80 8.93
C LEU A 39 -21.47 -7.98 7.78
N LYS A 40 -20.63 -7.39 6.93
CA LYS A 40 -21.08 -6.53 5.83
C LYS A 40 -21.08 -7.30 4.53
N LYS A 41 -22.23 -7.43 3.84
CA LYS A 41 -22.35 -8.17 2.57
C LYS A 41 -21.54 -7.58 1.40
N ARG A 42 -21.31 -6.26 1.37
CA ARG A 42 -20.55 -5.57 0.33
C ARG A 42 -19.18 -5.14 0.82
N LEU A 43 -18.19 -5.08 -0.08
CA LEU A 43 -16.91 -4.44 0.18
C LEU A 43 -17.13 -2.96 0.50
N THR A 44 -16.80 -2.58 1.73
CA THR A 44 -16.75 -1.20 2.21
C THR A 44 -15.62 -0.43 1.54
N ARG A 45 -15.68 0.90 1.63
CA ARG A 45 -14.62 1.77 1.10
C ARG A 45 -13.27 1.48 1.76
N GLU A 46 -13.27 1.26 3.08
CA GLU A 46 -12.07 0.96 3.86
C GLU A 46 -11.44 -0.38 3.45
N GLU A 47 -12.26 -1.44 3.34
CA GLU A 47 -11.76 -2.75 2.89
C GLU A 47 -11.17 -2.66 1.48
N ARG A 48 -11.83 -1.97 0.55
CA ARG A 48 -11.29 -1.77 -0.81
C ARG A 48 -9.96 -1.03 -0.76
N PHE A 49 -9.89 0.03 0.03
CA PHE A 49 -8.66 0.80 0.19
C PHE A 49 -7.52 -0.08 0.70
N GLN A 50 -7.75 -0.87 1.75
CA GLN A 50 -6.73 -1.77 2.31
C GLN A 50 -6.30 -2.87 1.34
N LEU A 51 -7.24 -3.40 0.54
CA LEU A 51 -6.94 -4.37 -0.51
C LEU A 51 -6.10 -3.73 -1.63
N GLU A 52 -6.43 -2.52 -2.08
CA GLU A 52 -5.64 -1.80 -3.09
C GLU A 52 -4.25 -1.45 -2.58
N VAL A 53 -4.12 -0.98 -1.34
CA VAL A 53 -2.81 -0.71 -0.73
C VAL A 53 -1.98 -1.99 -0.66
N SER A 54 -2.57 -3.11 -0.27
CA SER A 54 -1.85 -4.39 -0.23
C SER A 54 -1.46 -4.89 -1.62
N LEU A 55 -2.27 -4.61 -2.65
CA LEU A 55 -1.97 -4.94 -4.04
C LEU A 55 -0.78 -4.15 -4.55
N PHE A 56 -0.79 -2.85 -4.27
CA PHE A 56 0.32 -1.95 -4.54
C PHE A 56 1.59 -2.40 -3.82
N GLU A 57 1.52 -2.69 -2.51
CA GLU A 57 2.66 -3.17 -1.71
C GLU A 57 3.29 -4.45 -2.30
N LYS A 58 2.49 -5.35 -2.88
CA LYS A 58 2.98 -6.60 -3.49
C LYS A 58 3.65 -6.38 -4.85
N GLN A 59 3.33 -5.29 -5.54
CA GLN A 59 3.89 -4.92 -6.84
C GLN A 59 5.16 -4.06 -6.73
N LEU A 60 5.50 -3.57 -5.54
CA LEU A 60 6.73 -2.82 -5.32
C LEU A 60 7.95 -3.73 -5.52
N PHE A 61 8.84 -3.29 -6.40
CA PHE A 61 10.19 -3.85 -6.50
C PHE A 61 10.94 -3.68 -5.16
N ASP A 62 11.86 -4.60 -4.87
CA ASP A 62 12.56 -4.65 -3.58
C ASP A 62 13.33 -3.35 -3.26
N ASP A 63 13.86 -2.69 -4.28
CA ASP A 63 14.53 -1.38 -4.19
C ASP A 63 13.59 -0.25 -3.75
N HIS A 64 12.34 -0.27 -4.21
CA HIS A 64 11.30 0.70 -3.82
C HIS A 64 10.64 0.36 -2.47
N ARG A 65 10.68 -0.91 -2.05
CA ARG A 65 10.05 -1.38 -0.82
C ARG A 65 10.66 -0.76 0.42
N TYR A 66 11.98 -0.58 0.44
CA TYR A 66 12.67 0.10 1.56
C TYR A 66 12.20 1.55 1.69
N ALA A 67 12.23 2.31 0.60
CA ALA A 67 11.81 3.70 0.57
C ALA A 67 10.34 3.88 0.95
N TYR A 68 9.46 3.03 0.41
CA TYR A 68 8.03 3.02 0.77
C TYR A 68 7.81 2.80 2.27
N ASN A 69 8.49 1.80 2.86
CA ASN A 69 8.41 1.53 4.30
C ASN A 69 8.93 2.70 5.13
N LEU A 70 9.98 3.37 4.65
CA LEU A 70 10.53 4.55 5.31
C LEU A 70 9.52 5.70 5.31
N ILE A 71 8.90 6.01 4.16
CA ILE A 71 7.80 7.01 4.06
C ILE A 71 6.63 6.65 4.98
N LYS A 72 6.27 5.37 5.09
CA LYS A 72 5.18 4.91 5.96
C LYS A 72 5.48 5.17 7.44
N ARG A 73 6.72 4.93 7.87
CA ARG A 73 7.15 5.01 9.28
C ARG A 73 7.58 6.41 9.73
N SER A 74 8.14 7.21 8.82
CA SER A 74 8.67 8.54 9.12
C SER A 74 8.43 9.50 7.96
N SER A 75 8.34 10.79 8.28
CA SER A 75 8.30 11.85 7.26
C SER A 75 9.73 12.27 6.93
N PRO A 76 10.07 12.50 5.66
CA PRO A 76 11.35 13.12 5.32
C PRO A 76 11.39 14.54 5.89
N ASP A 77 12.58 15.02 6.26
CA ASP A 77 12.79 16.41 6.67
C ASP A 77 12.55 17.36 5.48
N PHE A 78 12.95 16.93 4.28
CA PHE A 78 12.62 17.57 3.02
C PHE A 78 12.78 16.60 1.84
N VAL A 79 12.24 16.98 0.70
CA VAL A 79 12.26 16.22 -0.55
C VAL A 79 12.87 17.09 -1.65
N GLN A 80 13.66 16.49 -2.54
CA GLN A 80 14.33 17.26 -3.59
C GLN A 80 14.37 16.52 -4.93
N ILE A 81 14.38 17.32 -6.01
CA ILE A 81 14.63 16.85 -7.37
C ILE A 81 16.07 17.21 -7.71
N VAL A 82 16.89 16.19 -8.00
CA VAL A 82 18.28 16.38 -8.40
C VAL A 82 18.35 16.29 -9.93
N THR A 83 18.80 17.37 -10.55
CA THR A 83 19.06 17.44 -11.99
C THR A 83 20.55 17.61 -12.21
N THR A 84 21.16 16.64 -12.90
CA THR A 84 22.55 16.66 -13.35
C THR A 84 22.57 16.81 -14.87
N PRO A 85 23.71 17.16 -15.50
CA PRO A 85 23.78 17.27 -16.96
C PRO A 85 23.35 15.99 -17.71
N PHE A 86 23.39 14.83 -17.06
CA PHE A 86 23.13 13.53 -17.68
C PHE A 86 21.91 12.80 -17.11
N SER A 87 21.32 13.27 -16.01
CA SER A 87 20.23 12.54 -15.37
C SER A 87 19.37 13.42 -14.47
N LYS A 88 18.11 13.01 -14.32
CA LYS A 88 17.17 13.58 -13.36
C LYS A 88 16.68 12.48 -12.43
N TYR A 89 16.70 12.72 -11.13
CA TYR A 89 16.20 11.77 -10.14
C TYR A 89 15.66 12.46 -8.89
N TYR A 90 14.94 11.70 -8.06
CA TYR A 90 14.26 12.20 -6.87
C TYR A 90 14.93 11.66 -5.61
N GLU A 91 15.06 12.50 -4.59
CA GLU A 91 15.64 12.13 -3.30
C GLU A 91 14.73 12.55 -2.14
N LEU A 92 14.64 11.66 -1.16
CA LEU A 92 14.09 11.95 0.16
C LEU A 92 15.25 12.15 1.13
N VAL A 93 15.21 13.23 1.90
CA VAL A 93 16.22 13.52 2.92
C VAL A 93 15.61 13.38 4.30
N TYR A 94 16.23 12.51 5.10
CA TYR A 94 15.84 12.23 6.47
C TYR A 94 16.88 12.79 7.45
N LYS A 95 16.59 12.64 8.74
CA LYS A 95 17.50 13.00 9.84
C LYS A 95 18.91 12.47 9.61
N ASN A 96 19.90 13.21 10.09
CA ASN A 96 21.33 12.95 9.89
C ASN A 96 21.79 13.03 8.42
N ARG A 97 21.04 13.74 7.55
CA ARG A 97 21.34 13.93 6.13
C ARG A 97 21.36 12.61 5.33
N MET A 98 20.65 11.59 5.81
CA MET A 98 20.49 10.35 5.07
C MET A 98 19.64 10.63 3.83
N LYS A 99 20.17 10.28 2.66
CA LYS A 99 19.51 10.48 1.36
C LYS A 99 19.08 9.15 0.77
N VAL A 100 17.83 9.07 0.34
CA VAL A 100 17.27 7.89 -0.32
C VAL A 100 16.77 8.29 -1.69
N LYS A 101 17.38 7.71 -2.74
CA LYS A 101 16.92 7.88 -4.12
C LYS A 101 15.62 7.11 -4.31
N VAL A 102 14.61 7.74 -4.91
CA VAL A 102 13.28 7.16 -5.08
C VAL A 102 12.71 7.42 -6.47
N SER A 103 11.65 6.68 -6.82
CA SER A 103 10.85 6.94 -8.01
C SER A 103 10.01 8.22 -7.85
N ALA A 104 9.51 8.75 -8.98
CA ALA A 104 8.60 9.90 -8.99
C ALA A 104 7.32 9.64 -8.16
N ASP A 105 6.79 8.41 -8.20
CA ASP A 105 5.57 8.04 -7.47
C ASP A 105 5.78 8.10 -5.96
N LEU A 106 6.90 7.57 -5.47
CA LEU A 106 7.25 7.63 -4.05
C LEU A 106 7.61 9.05 -3.60
N TYR A 107 8.22 9.84 -4.48
CA TYR A 107 8.45 11.26 -4.24
C TYR A 107 7.13 12.01 -4.05
N ASN A 108 6.16 11.85 -4.95
CA ASN A 108 4.85 12.47 -4.83
C ASN A 108 4.11 12.02 -3.56
N LEU A 109 4.16 10.72 -3.25
CA LEU A 109 3.57 10.17 -2.01
C LEU A 109 4.14 10.83 -0.75
N SER A 110 5.43 11.17 -0.76
CA SER A 110 6.09 11.80 0.38
C SER A 110 5.74 13.28 0.56
N ILE A 111 5.46 14.01 -0.52
CA ILE A 111 5.02 15.42 -0.47
C ILE A 111 3.62 15.53 0.13
N ASP A 112 2.72 14.63 -0.28
CA ASP A 112 1.32 14.67 0.12
C ASP A 112 1.08 14.13 1.53
N LYS A 113 2.13 13.69 2.21
CA LYS A 113 2.06 13.15 3.57
C LYS A 113 1.78 14.27 4.56
N LYS A 114 0.49 14.57 4.79
CA LYS A 114 0.06 15.43 5.89
C LYS A 114 0.53 14.82 7.22
N GLU A 115 1.32 15.58 7.97
CA GLU A 115 1.59 15.26 9.37
C GLU A 115 0.28 15.41 10.15
N ILE A 116 -0.36 14.28 10.45
CA ILE A 116 -1.42 14.26 11.45
C ILE A 116 -0.72 14.45 12.80
N LYS A 117 -0.66 15.70 13.29
CA LYS A 117 -0.27 15.98 14.67
C LYS A 117 -1.28 15.28 15.58
N ARG A 118 -0.88 14.13 16.14
CA ARG A 118 -1.57 13.55 17.28
C ARG A 118 -1.21 14.43 18.47
N ASN A 119 -2.15 15.28 18.88
CA ASN A 119 -2.07 15.91 20.19
C ASN A 119 -2.24 14.78 21.21
N TYR A 120 -1.15 14.41 21.88
CA TYR A 120 -1.16 13.54 23.06
C TYR A 120 -1.41 14.39 24.30
#